data_AF-A0A3M2CKV4-F1
#
_entry.id   AF-A0A3M2CKV4-F1
#
_cell.length_a   1.000
_cell.length_b   1.000
_cell.length_c   1.000
_cell.angle_alpha   90.00
_cell.angle_beta   90.00
_cell.angle_gamma   90.00
#
_symmetry.space_group_name_H-M   'P 1'
#
loop_
_entity.id
_entity.type
_entity.pdbx_description
1 polymer ?
#
loop_
_entity_poly.entity_id
_entity_poly.type
_entity_poly.pdbx_seq_one_letter_code
_entity_poly.pdbx_strand_id
1 'polypeptide(L)'
;MQRIAIVLVAAACAGSAARADLFDWNLIVRQNLTITSEVDGSALIGGHITGTSNYAVQTVTNPNGIGLAVGGDIAAGTSVQVNNGGNLAYAGNIFGVANLNGGGSSYYQPGVSNIVADAFAEAAALSAYLGSLSATGTVDGAGNMNAATTTIGSEQVAVYAMTQATIAGLGQLNLNLGAADIVVINFDASDSGGTASFAAPPNFVGGLNQANSSRIIWNFLNTTSLTVNNNFNGSILAVDADLALLGGGINGTVIVDSVSAMNAEVRLNTFAGAIPAPGSMAPLGLGGLLAARRRR
;
A
#
# COMPACT_ATOMS: atom_id res chain seq x y z
N MET A 1 -41.51 -15.67 36.70
CA MET A 1 -40.35 -16.04 35.85
C MET A 1 -40.18 -14.95 34.80
N GLN A 2 -39.33 -13.96 35.07
CA GLN A 2 -39.11 -12.84 34.17
C GLN A 2 -37.70 -12.96 33.62
N ARG A 3 -37.57 -13.37 32.35
CA ARG A 3 -36.28 -13.51 31.67
C ARG A 3 -35.82 -12.12 31.25
N ILE A 4 -34.75 -11.66 31.88
CA ILE A 4 -34.04 -10.42 31.50
C ILE A 4 -33.24 -10.75 30.23
N ALA A 5 -33.58 -10.11 29.13
CA ALA A 5 -32.79 -10.13 27.91
C ALA A 5 -31.60 -9.18 28.08
N ILE A 6 -30.38 -9.71 28.04
CA ILE A 6 -29.16 -8.92 27.96
C ILE A 6 -29.02 -8.49 26.49
N VAL A 7 -29.27 -7.22 26.21
CA VAL A 7 -28.92 -6.61 24.93
C VAL A 7 -27.43 -6.32 24.99
N LEU A 8 -26.62 -7.09 24.23
CA LEU A 8 -25.25 -6.71 23.93
C LEU A 8 -25.32 -5.49 23.01
N VAL A 9 -25.04 -4.30 23.57
CA VAL A 9 -24.73 -3.13 22.75
C VAL A 9 -23.30 -3.32 22.27
N ALA A 10 -23.13 -3.72 21.00
CA ALA A 10 -21.85 -3.60 20.33
C ALA A 10 -21.52 -2.11 20.24
N ALA A 11 -20.55 -1.65 21.04
CA ALA A 11 -20.01 -0.32 20.89
C ALA A 11 -19.31 -0.26 19.52
N ALA A 12 -19.93 0.42 18.57
CA ALA A 12 -19.27 0.77 17.32
C ALA A 12 -18.15 1.76 17.66
N CYS A 13 -16.93 1.25 17.75
CA CYS A 13 -15.74 2.09 17.74
C CYS A 13 -15.72 2.79 16.38
N ALA A 14 -16.08 4.07 16.35
CA ALA A 14 -15.79 4.93 15.21
C ALA A 14 -14.26 5.12 15.16
N GLY A 15 -13.55 4.13 14.60
CA GLY A 15 -12.16 4.30 14.20
C GLY A 15 -12.14 5.40 13.15
N SER A 16 -11.25 6.37 13.31
CA SER A 16 -11.04 7.35 12.24
C SER A 16 -10.49 6.59 11.01
N ALA A 17 -10.74 7.04 9.79
CA ALA A 17 -10.15 6.35 8.65
C ALA A 17 -8.62 6.44 8.75
N ALA A 18 -7.90 5.32 8.72
CA ALA A 18 -6.47 5.31 8.44
C ALA A 18 -6.32 5.78 6.98
N ARG A 19 -6.16 7.08 6.79
CA ARG A 19 -6.13 7.69 5.45
C ARG A 19 -5.09 8.81 5.32
N ALA A 20 -4.23 9.03 6.30
CA ALA A 20 -3.42 10.24 6.31
C ALA A 20 -2.04 10.06 5.66
N ASP A 21 -1.32 8.95 5.87
CA ASP A 21 0.12 8.97 5.55
C ASP A 21 0.58 7.94 4.49
N LEU A 22 -0.03 6.75 4.41
CA LEU A 22 0.46 5.69 3.50
C LEU A 22 0.32 6.01 2.02
N PHE A 23 -0.86 6.51 1.62
CA PHE A 23 -1.20 6.70 0.20
C PHE A 23 -0.78 8.07 -0.34
N ASP A 24 -0.11 8.88 0.48
CA ASP A 24 0.65 10.05 0.06
C ASP A 24 2.00 9.67 -0.57
N TRP A 25 2.41 8.41 -0.41
CA TRP A 25 3.55 7.82 -1.09
C TRP A 25 3.08 6.88 -2.19
N ASN A 26 3.81 6.87 -3.30
CA ASN A 26 3.61 5.91 -4.39
C ASN A 26 4.44 4.65 -4.16
N LEU A 27 5.59 4.77 -3.52
CA LEU A 27 6.45 3.64 -3.17
C LEU A 27 6.93 3.77 -1.73
N ILE A 28 6.72 2.73 -0.94
CA ILE A 28 7.26 2.58 0.41
C ILE A 28 8.01 1.25 0.48
N VAL A 29 9.31 1.31 0.80
CA VAL A 29 10.18 0.14 0.93
C VAL A 29 10.82 0.14 2.32
N ARG A 30 10.67 -0.95 3.09
CA ARG A 30 11.22 -1.01 4.46
C ARG A 30 12.74 -1.05 4.46
N GLN A 31 13.28 -1.90 3.61
CA GLN A 31 14.70 -2.20 3.49
C GLN A 31 15.25 -1.59 2.18
N ASN A 32 16.02 -2.36 1.42
CA ASN A 32 16.75 -1.88 0.26
C ASN A 32 15.90 -1.86 -1.01
N LEU A 33 16.21 -0.90 -1.88
CA LEU A 33 15.63 -0.74 -3.21
C LEU A 33 16.70 -0.86 -4.29
N THR A 34 16.53 -1.83 -5.20
CA THR A 34 17.28 -1.92 -6.45
C THR A 34 16.36 -1.58 -7.62
N ILE A 35 16.70 -0.53 -8.37
CA ILE A 35 15.80 0.08 -9.35
C ILE A 35 16.55 0.55 -10.61
N THR A 36 15.94 0.33 -11.77
CA THR A 36 16.40 0.88 -13.08
C THR A 36 15.27 1.60 -13.82
N SER A 37 14.22 2.00 -13.10
CA SER A 37 13.01 2.61 -13.62
C SER A 37 12.59 3.79 -12.73
N GLU A 38 11.31 4.13 -12.69
CA GLU A 38 10.84 5.36 -12.06
C GLU A 38 9.58 5.19 -11.22
N VAL A 39 9.39 6.19 -10.36
CA VAL A 39 8.19 6.40 -9.54
C VAL A 39 7.60 7.74 -9.95
N ASP A 40 6.35 7.74 -10.43
CA ASP A 40 5.68 8.96 -10.90
C ASP A 40 5.49 9.99 -9.79
N GLY A 41 5.35 9.51 -8.55
CA GLY A 41 5.12 10.33 -7.36
C GLY A 41 6.24 10.21 -6.32
N SER A 42 5.89 10.49 -5.08
CA SER A 42 6.81 10.47 -3.94
C SER A 42 7.16 9.05 -3.49
N ALA A 43 8.40 8.84 -3.04
CA ALA A 43 8.87 7.55 -2.50
C ALA A 43 9.54 7.67 -1.13
N LEU A 44 9.34 6.65 -0.29
CA LEU A 44 9.89 6.50 1.05
C LEU A 44 10.66 5.18 1.15
N ILE A 45 11.99 5.25 1.21
CA ILE A 45 12.88 4.09 1.23
C ILE A 45 13.62 4.04 2.58
N GLY A 46 13.47 2.97 3.34
CA GLY A 46 14.12 2.84 4.65
C GLY A 46 15.59 2.43 4.59
N GLY A 47 15.97 1.62 3.60
CA GLY A 47 17.33 1.15 3.39
C GLY A 47 18.09 1.91 2.30
N HIS A 48 19.03 1.20 1.67
CA HIS A 48 19.88 1.73 0.62
C HIS A 48 19.19 1.70 -0.75
N ILE A 49 19.50 2.69 -1.59
CA ILE A 49 19.10 2.69 -3.01
C ILE A 49 20.29 2.30 -3.87
N THR A 50 20.08 1.36 -4.79
CA THR A 50 21.03 0.97 -5.84
C THR A 50 20.40 1.11 -7.22
N GLY A 51 21.15 1.63 -8.19
CA GLY A 51 20.76 1.72 -9.60
C GLY A 51 20.46 3.14 -10.07
N THR A 52 19.70 3.28 -11.15
CA THR A 52 19.36 4.59 -11.73
C THR A 52 17.86 4.76 -11.69
N SER A 53 17.38 5.84 -11.06
CA SER A 53 15.95 6.04 -10.86
C SER A 53 15.51 7.49 -10.91
N ASN A 54 14.25 7.69 -11.31
CA ASN A 54 13.55 8.96 -11.25
C ASN A 54 12.40 8.87 -10.24
N TYR A 55 12.21 9.93 -9.48
CA TYR A 55 11.12 10.07 -8.51
C TYR A 55 10.37 11.38 -8.75
N ALA A 56 9.12 11.40 -8.30
CA ALA A 56 8.20 12.51 -8.53
C ALA A 56 8.19 12.93 -10.01
N VAL A 57 8.24 11.98 -10.94
CA VAL A 57 8.35 12.24 -12.40
C VAL A 57 7.18 13.06 -12.92
N GLN A 58 5.98 12.85 -12.39
CA GLN A 58 4.79 13.61 -12.75
C GLN A 58 4.45 14.67 -11.72
N THR A 59 4.52 14.34 -10.43
CA THR A 59 4.20 15.27 -9.35
C THR A 59 4.82 14.83 -8.03
N VAL A 60 4.90 15.75 -7.08
CA VAL A 60 5.18 15.40 -5.69
C VAL A 60 3.84 15.06 -5.02
N THR A 61 3.68 13.83 -4.54
CA THR A 61 2.43 13.36 -3.91
C THR A 61 2.45 13.55 -2.40
N ASN A 62 3.63 13.50 -1.77
CA ASN A 62 3.76 13.73 -0.35
C ASN A 62 3.47 15.21 -0.01
N PRO A 63 2.56 15.50 0.96
CA PRO A 63 2.12 16.86 1.25
C PRO A 63 3.20 17.75 1.87
N ASN A 64 4.28 17.17 2.41
CA ASN A 64 5.43 17.94 2.91
C ASN A 64 6.43 18.30 1.80
N GLY A 65 6.09 18.04 0.54
CA GLY A 65 6.93 18.37 -0.62
C GLY A 65 8.11 17.42 -0.81
N ILE A 66 8.10 16.24 -0.17
CA ILE A 66 9.18 15.25 -0.32
C ILE A 66 8.95 14.43 -1.58
N GLY A 67 9.85 14.52 -2.55
CA GLY A 67 9.82 13.64 -3.73
C GLY A 67 10.50 12.30 -3.46
N LEU A 68 11.55 12.29 -2.63
CA LEU A 68 12.26 11.07 -2.21
C LEU A 68 12.74 11.21 -0.76
N ALA A 69 12.43 10.23 0.09
CA ALA A 69 13.02 10.05 1.41
C ALA A 69 13.86 8.77 1.46
N VAL A 70 15.08 8.83 1.99
CA VAL A 70 16.02 7.69 2.06
C VAL A 70 16.59 7.54 3.47
N GLY A 71 16.32 6.41 4.13
CA GLY A 71 16.81 6.09 5.47
C GLY A 71 18.26 5.56 5.45
N GLY A 72 18.63 4.82 4.43
CA GLY A 72 20.00 4.36 4.20
C GLY A 72 20.79 5.28 3.28
N ASP A 73 21.76 4.69 2.58
CA ASP A 73 22.63 5.39 1.64
C ASP A 73 22.07 5.38 0.21
N ILE A 74 22.34 6.44 -0.54
CA ILE A 74 22.34 6.40 -2.00
C ILE A 74 23.70 5.85 -2.41
N ALA A 75 23.73 4.58 -2.82
CA ALA A 75 24.97 3.82 -2.97
C ALA A 75 25.89 4.37 -4.07
N ALA A 76 27.19 4.06 -4.02
CA ALA A 76 28.13 4.43 -5.07
C ALA A 76 27.69 3.86 -6.44
N GLY A 77 27.83 4.65 -7.50
CA GLY A 77 27.35 4.27 -8.84
C GLY A 77 25.83 4.40 -9.03
N THR A 78 25.08 4.83 -8.01
CA THR A 78 23.63 5.12 -8.09
C THR A 78 23.41 6.55 -8.57
N SER A 79 22.37 6.78 -9.36
CA SER A 79 21.90 8.12 -9.75
C SER A 79 20.41 8.24 -9.48
N VAL A 80 20.03 9.19 -8.63
CA VAL A 80 18.62 9.51 -8.37
C VAL A 80 18.28 10.89 -8.93
N GLN A 81 17.16 10.99 -9.64
CA GLN A 81 16.59 12.25 -10.10
C GLN A 81 15.30 12.50 -9.31
N VAL A 82 15.23 13.59 -8.55
CA VAL A 82 14.00 14.02 -7.88
C VAL A 82 13.42 15.18 -8.67
N ASN A 83 12.23 15.01 -9.23
CA ASN A 83 11.67 15.94 -10.21
C ASN A 83 10.55 16.81 -9.61
N ASN A 84 10.03 17.73 -10.44
CA ASN A 84 8.89 18.60 -10.13
C ASN A 84 9.01 19.38 -8.82
N GLY A 85 10.23 19.82 -8.49
CA GLY A 85 10.50 20.58 -7.27
C GLY A 85 10.46 19.74 -5.99
N GLY A 86 10.41 18.41 -6.10
CA GLY A 86 10.45 17.50 -4.97
C GLY A 86 11.74 17.60 -4.19
N ASN A 87 11.61 17.58 -2.86
CA ASN A 87 12.76 17.55 -1.96
C ASN A 87 13.34 16.14 -1.83
N LEU A 88 14.64 16.07 -1.54
CA LEU A 88 15.34 14.87 -1.10
C LEU A 88 15.60 14.94 0.40
N ALA A 89 14.92 14.12 1.18
CA ALA A 89 15.20 13.88 2.59
C ALA A 89 16.10 12.65 2.73
N TYR A 90 17.22 12.74 3.44
CA TYR A 90 18.13 11.59 3.59
C TYR A 90 18.69 11.45 5.02
N ALA A 91 18.83 10.22 5.50
CA ALA A 91 19.41 9.92 6.82
C ALA A 91 20.79 9.23 6.74
N GLY A 92 21.10 8.55 5.64
CA GLY A 92 22.43 8.00 5.36
C GLY A 92 23.32 8.96 4.59
N ASN A 93 24.22 8.40 3.78
CA ASN A 93 25.16 9.13 2.94
C ASN A 93 24.75 9.10 1.48
N ILE A 94 25.15 10.13 0.73
CA ILE A 94 25.01 10.17 -0.72
C ILE A 94 26.38 9.87 -1.34
N PHE A 95 26.64 8.59 -1.64
CA PHE A 95 27.85 8.15 -2.34
C PHE A 95 27.71 8.20 -3.86
N GLY A 96 26.47 8.14 -4.34
CA GLY A 96 26.11 8.31 -5.75
C GLY A 96 25.85 9.77 -6.13
N VAL A 97 25.00 9.96 -7.14
CA VAL A 97 24.54 11.26 -7.61
C VAL A 97 23.08 11.46 -7.20
N ALA A 98 22.77 12.64 -6.67
CA ALA A 98 21.41 13.08 -6.41
C ALA A 98 21.16 14.42 -7.11
N ASN A 99 20.26 14.42 -8.08
CA ASN A 99 19.87 15.63 -8.82
C ASN A 99 18.46 16.05 -8.41
N LEU A 100 18.28 17.36 -8.23
CA LEU A 100 17.00 17.96 -7.87
C LEU A 100 16.53 18.85 -9.02
N ASN A 101 15.53 18.39 -9.75
CA ASN A 101 15.00 19.06 -10.93
C ASN A 101 13.73 19.83 -10.55
N GLY A 102 13.67 21.11 -10.94
CA GLY A 102 12.52 21.97 -10.66
C GLY A 102 12.58 22.73 -9.32
N GLY A 103 13.77 22.87 -8.72
CA GLY A 103 13.99 23.78 -7.58
C GLY A 103 13.79 23.19 -6.19
N GLY A 104 13.72 21.87 -6.07
CA GLY A 104 13.69 21.17 -4.77
C GLY A 104 15.01 21.30 -4.00
N SER A 105 14.99 20.95 -2.72
CA SER A 105 16.15 20.98 -1.82
C SER A 105 16.53 19.58 -1.31
N SER A 106 17.82 19.35 -1.06
CA SER A 106 18.29 18.18 -0.32
C SER A 106 18.63 18.56 1.10
N TYR A 107 18.19 17.76 2.07
CA TYR A 107 18.48 18.01 3.48
C TYR A 107 18.58 16.72 4.28
N TYR A 108 19.44 16.77 5.29
CA TYR A 108 19.62 15.67 6.22
C TYR A 108 18.41 15.57 7.15
N GLN A 109 17.79 14.39 7.21
CA GLN A 109 16.64 14.07 8.03
C GLN A 109 16.88 12.73 8.75
N PRO A 110 17.45 12.71 9.95
CA PRO A 110 17.78 11.47 10.66
C PRO A 110 16.53 10.65 11.06
N GLY A 111 15.35 11.27 11.05
CA GLY A 111 14.08 10.63 11.41
C GLY A 111 13.41 9.82 10.30
N VAL A 112 14.01 9.66 9.11
CA VAL A 112 13.40 8.88 8.01
C VAL A 112 13.09 7.44 8.45
N SER A 113 13.96 6.81 9.26
CA SER A 113 13.72 5.47 9.81
C SER A 113 12.48 5.38 10.68
N ASN A 114 12.14 6.43 11.44
CA ASN A 114 10.91 6.49 12.23
C ASN A 114 9.67 6.58 11.32
N ILE A 115 9.74 7.41 10.27
CA ILE A 115 8.65 7.53 9.27
C ILE A 115 8.39 6.17 8.61
N VAL A 116 9.45 5.43 8.27
CA VAL A 116 9.33 4.07 7.72
C VAL A 116 8.72 3.12 8.75
N ALA A 117 9.17 3.15 10.01
CA ALA A 117 8.64 2.29 11.06
C ALA A 117 7.14 2.54 11.31
N ASP A 118 6.72 3.81 11.37
CA ASP A 118 5.33 4.21 11.54
C ASP A 118 4.48 3.78 10.34
N ALA A 119 4.97 4.02 9.12
CA ALA A 119 4.31 3.55 7.90
C ALA A 119 4.14 2.02 7.88
N PHE A 120 5.15 1.24 8.28
CA PHE A 120 5.01 -0.21 8.31
C PHE A 120 4.13 -0.73 9.44
N ALA A 121 4.06 -0.03 10.57
CA ALA A 121 3.09 -0.34 11.62
C ALA A 121 1.65 -0.13 11.12
N GLU A 122 1.38 0.99 10.44
CA GLU A 122 0.08 1.28 9.84
C GLU A 122 -0.26 0.28 8.73
N ALA A 123 0.69 0.00 7.84
CA ALA A 123 0.53 -0.93 6.73
C ALA A 123 0.25 -2.36 7.21
N ALA A 124 0.96 -2.83 8.26
CA ALA A 124 0.72 -4.14 8.85
C ALA A 124 -0.66 -4.22 9.52
N ALA A 125 -1.08 -3.17 10.24
CA ALA A 125 -2.41 -3.10 10.83
C ALA A 125 -3.52 -3.10 9.76
N LEU A 126 -3.35 -2.33 8.68
CA LEU A 126 -4.26 -2.33 7.54
C LEU A 126 -4.30 -3.71 6.88
N SER A 127 -3.15 -4.35 6.62
CA SER A 127 -3.06 -5.66 5.99
C SER A 127 -3.78 -6.73 6.79
N ALA A 128 -3.54 -6.77 8.11
CA ALA A 128 -4.20 -7.70 9.03
C ALA A 128 -5.72 -7.49 9.05
N TYR A 129 -6.17 -6.23 9.06
CA TYR A 129 -7.59 -5.91 9.02
C TYR A 129 -8.25 -6.32 7.71
N LEU A 130 -7.67 -5.96 6.56
CA LEU A 130 -8.18 -6.37 5.26
C LEU A 130 -8.24 -7.89 5.13
N GLY A 131 -7.21 -8.59 5.62
CA GLY A 131 -7.16 -10.05 5.66
C GLY A 131 -8.21 -10.69 6.57
N SER A 132 -8.71 -9.97 7.57
CA SER A 132 -9.80 -10.44 8.44
C SER A 132 -11.19 -10.29 7.83
N LEU A 133 -11.34 -9.53 6.74
CA LEU A 133 -12.61 -9.35 6.06
C LEU A 133 -13.03 -10.64 5.35
N SER A 134 -14.28 -11.07 5.60
CA SER A 134 -14.87 -12.20 4.88
C SER A 134 -14.99 -11.90 3.39
N ALA A 135 -14.60 -12.84 2.55
CA ALA A 135 -14.82 -12.73 1.10
C ALA A 135 -16.32 -12.64 0.79
N THR A 136 -16.66 -11.66 -0.05
CA THR A 136 -18.02 -11.43 -0.54
C THR A 136 -18.12 -11.67 -2.04
N GLY A 137 -17.07 -11.35 -2.80
CA GLY A 137 -16.95 -11.62 -4.21
C GLY A 137 -16.55 -13.07 -4.49
N THR A 138 -16.85 -13.53 -5.71
CA THR A 138 -16.47 -14.87 -6.19
C THR A 138 -15.52 -14.78 -7.36
N VAL A 139 -14.64 -15.77 -7.51
CA VAL A 139 -13.82 -15.98 -8.71
C VAL A 139 -14.19 -17.32 -9.30
N ASP A 140 -14.68 -17.34 -10.54
CA ASP A 140 -15.05 -18.58 -11.22
C ASP A 140 -13.85 -19.25 -11.92
N GLY A 141 -14.04 -20.47 -12.42
CA GLY A 141 -12.98 -21.23 -13.11
C GLY A 141 -12.52 -20.64 -14.44
N ALA A 142 -13.19 -19.61 -14.97
CA ALA A 142 -12.78 -18.86 -16.15
C ALA A 142 -12.08 -17.54 -15.78
N GLY A 143 -11.91 -17.25 -14.49
CA GLY A 143 -11.28 -16.05 -13.98
C GLY A 143 -12.20 -14.83 -13.90
N ASN A 144 -13.52 -14.99 -13.97
CA ASN A 144 -14.43 -13.86 -13.73
C ASN A 144 -14.56 -13.62 -12.23
N MET A 145 -14.20 -12.41 -11.81
CA MET A 145 -14.34 -11.92 -10.46
C MET A 145 -15.68 -11.16 -10.34
N ASN A 146 -16.69 -11.78 -9.74
CA ASN A 146 -18.03 -11.19 -9.62
C ASN A 146 -18.21 -10.56 -8.25
N ALA A 147 -18.42 -9.24 -8.22
CA ALA A 147 -18.59 -8.51 -6.98
C ALA A 147 -19.95 -8.80 -6.34
N ALA A 148 -19.94 -9.23 -5.08
CA ALA A 148 -21.00 -8.94 -4.13
C ALA A 148 -20.40 -8.04 -3.04
N THR A 149 -21.18 -7.09 -2.55
CA THR A 149 -20.68 -6.05 -1.65
C THR A 149 -21.24 -6.19 -0.25
N THR A 150 -20.45 -5.76 0.71
CA THR A 150 -20.88 -5.47 2.07
C THR A 150 -20.58 -4.01 2.38
N THR A 151 -21.43 -3.38 3.18
CA THR A 151 -21.22 -1.99 3.58
C THR A 151 -20.16 -1.95 4.68
N ILE A 152 -19.06 -1.22 4.45
CA ILE A 152 -18.03 -0.95 5.45
C ILE A 152 -17.86 0.57 5.52
N GLY A 153 -18.18 1.15 6.68
CA GLY A 153 -18.28 2.61 6.80
C GLY A 153 -19.38 3.14 5.88
N SER A 154 -19.02 4.01 4.93
CA SER A 154 -19.91 4.56 3.90
C SER A 154 -19.77 3.90 2.53
N GLU A 155 -18.90 2.90 2.39
CA GLU A 155 -18.48 2.34 1.11
C GLU A 155 -19.08 0.94 0.90
N GLN A 156 -19.48 0.63 -0.32
CA GLN A 156 -19.82 -0.73 -0.75
C GLN A 156 -18.54 -1.47 -1.11
N VAL A 157 -18.10 -2.39 -0.26
CA VAL A 157 -16.81 -3.09 -0.43
C VAL A 157 -17.04 -4.50 -0.95
N ALA A 158 -16.38 -4.85 -2.06
CA ALA A 158 -16.25 -6.23 -2.51
C ALA A 158 -14.91 -6.80 -2.05
N VAL A 159 -14.94 -7.94 -1.38
CA VAL A 159 -13.76 -8.63 -0.84
C VAL A 159 -13.58 -9.95 -1.57
N TYR A 160 -12.39 -10.20 -2.10
CA TYR A 160 -12.01 -11.45 -2.74
C TYR A 160 -10.92 -12.15 -1.92
N ALA A 161 -10.99 -13.48 -1.85
CA ALA A 161 -9.91 -14.32 -1.33
C ALA A 161 -9.34 -15.12 -2.49
N MET A 162 -8.03 -15.02 -2.71
CA MET A 162 -7.31 -15.69 -3.78
C MET A 162 -6.01 -16.30 -3.26
N THR A 163 -5.49 -17.26 -4.01
CA THR A 163 -4.21 -17.92 -3.77
C THR A 163 -3.45 -18.03 -5.09
N GLN A 164 -2.22 -18.55 -5.06
CA GLN A 164 -1.52 -18.87 -6.29
C GLN A 164 -2.30 -19.88 -7.15
N ALA A 165 -2.96 -20.86 -6.53
CA ALA A 165 -3.79 -21.83 -7.23
C ALA A 165 -5.01 -21.18 -7.91
N THR A 166 -5.57 -20.10 -7.36
CA THR A 166 -6.71 -19.38 -7.95
C THR A 166 -6.37 -18.82 -9.34
N ILE A 167 -5.13 -18.37 -9.54
CA ILE A 167 -4.71 -17.72 -10.80
C ILE A 167 -3.94 -18.67 -11.74
N ALA A 168 -3.57 -19.84 -11.26
CA ALA A 168 -2.77 -20.80 -12.01
C ALA A 168 -3.52 -21.30 -13.27
N GLY A 169 -2.90 -21.10 -14.43
CA GLY A 169 -3.45 -21.58 -15.70
C GLY A 169 -4.62 -20.75 -16.27
N LEU A 170 -5.02 -19.66 -15.61
CA LEU A 170 -6.02 -18.75 -16.16
C LEU A 170 -5.44 -17.96 -17.33
N GLY A 171 -6.23 -17.81 -18.40
CA GLY A 171 -5.90 -16.88 -19.49
C GLY A 171 -6.21 -15.42 -19.14
N GLN A 172 -7.16 -15.18 -18.23
CA GLN A 172 -7.57 -13.85 -17.81
C GLN A 172 -8.10 -13.82 -16.37
N LEU A 173 -8.05 -12.63 -15.76
CA LEU A 173 -8.80 -12.24 -14.57
C LEU A 173 -9.66 -11.03 -14.95
N ASN A 174 -10.97 -11.21 -14.85
CA ASN A 174 -11.96 -10.23 -15.32
C ASN A 174 -12.78 -9.71 -14.15
N LEU A 175 -12.52 -8.47 -13.72
CA LEU A 175 -13.24 -7.87 -12.59
C LEU A 175 -14.57 -7.25 -13.03
N ASN A 176 -15.67 -7.81 -12.54
CA ASN A 176 -17.01 -7.26 -12.67
C ASN A 176 -17.34 -6.50 -11.38
N LEU A 177 -17.18 -5.17 -11.41
CA LEU A 177 -17.30 -4.30 -10.23
C LEU A 177 -18.69 -4.26 -9.60
N GLY A 178 -19.75 -4.47 -10.39
CA GLY A 178 -21.13 -4.35 -9.90
C GLY A 178 -21.37 -3.00 -9.22
N ALA A 179 -21.81 -3.03 -7.96
CA ALA A 179 -22.04 -1.85 -7.13
C ALA A 179 -20.88 -1.57 -6.14
N ALA A 180 -19.69 -2.15 -6.33
CA ALA A 180 -18.57 -1.99 -5.41
C ALA A 180 -17.91 -0.61 -5.56
N ASP A 181 -17.88 0.16 -4.49
CA ASP A 181 -17.09 1.38 -4.34
C ASP A 181 -15.60 1.07 -4.18
N ILE A 182 -15.30 0.01 -3.44
CA ILE A 182 -13.93 -0.45 -3.15
C ILE A 182 -13.83 -1.95 -3.43
N VAL A 183 -12.67 -2.36 -3.94
CA VAL A 183 -12.32 -3.76 -4.15
C VAL A 183 -11.09 -4.10 -3.31
N VAL A 184 -11.25 -5.06 -2.41
CA VAL A 184 -10.18 -5.65 -1.62
C VAL A 184 -9.90 -7.03 -2.17
N ILE A 185 -8.66 -7.29 -2.56
CA ILE A 185 -8.21 -8.59 -3.05
C ILE A 185 -7.18 -9.11 -2.05
N ASN A 186 -7.60 -10.00 -1.16
CA ASN A 186 -6.72 -10.71 -0.26
C ASN A 186 -6.10 -11.89 -1.02
N PHE A 187 -4.81 -11.81 -1.29
CA PHE A 187 -4.04 -12.88 -1.91
C PHE A 187 -3.19 -13.57 -0.84
N ASP A 188 -3.52 -14.81 -0.49
CA ASP A 188 -2.78 -15.60 0.49
C ASP A 188 -1.80 -16.53 -0.22
N ALA A 189 -0.51 -16.37 0.07
CA ALA A 189 0.58 -17.19 -0.47
C ALA A 189 0.99 -18.34 0.46
N SER A 190 0.20 -18.64 1.50
CA SER A 190 0.48 -19.74 2.43
C SER A 190 0.54 -21.11 1.72
N ASP A 191 -0.23 -21.31 0.65
CA ASP A 191 -0.25 -22.54 -0.15
C ASP A 191 0.93 -22.69 -1.13
N SER A 192 1.69 -21.62 -1.34
CA SER A 192 2.84 -21.54 -2.25
C SER A 192 4.16 -21.25 -1.52
N GLY A 193 4.22 -21.52 -0.21
CA GLY A 193 5.42 -21.32 0.60
C GLY A 193 5.85 -19.85 0.71
N GLY A 194 4.88 -18.93 0.62
CA GLY A 194 5.11 -17.48 0.67
C GLY A 194 5.39 -16.82 -0.68
N THR A 195 5.21 -17.54 -1.79
CA THR A 195 5.48 -17.01 -3.14
C THR A 195 4.20 -16.60 -3.87
N ALA A 196 4.04 -15.30 -4.14
CA ALA A 196 3.03 -14.78 -5.05
C ALA A 196 3.66 -14.42 -6.40
N SER A 197 3.33 -15.16 -7.46
CA SER A 197 3.94 -14.96 -8.78
C SER A 197 2.94 -14.57 -9.85
N PHE A 198 3.14 -13.35 -10.36
CA PHE A 198 2.52 -12.76 -11.54
C PHE A 198 3.58 -12.54 -12.63
N ALA A 199 4.52 -13.48 -12.78
CA ALA A 199 5.56 -13.43 -13.82
C ALA A 199 5.03 -13.76 -15.22
N ALA A 200 4.07 -14.69 -15.30
CA ALA A 200 3.26 -14.98 -16.48
C ALA A 200 1.78 -14.97 -16.06
N PRO A 201 1.25 -13.80 -15.64
CA PRO A 201 -0.05 -13.73 -15.03
C PRO A 201 -1.16 -13.86 -16.08
N PRO A 202 -2.38 -14.20 -15.67
CA PRO A 202 -3.55 -14.00 -16.52
C PRO A 202 -3.64 -12.54 -16.97
N ASN A 203 -4.25 -12.32 -18.15
CA ASN A 203 -4.56 -10.97 -18.61
C ASN A 203 -5.56 -10.31 -17.65
N PHE A 204 -5.23 -9.12 -17.16
CA PHE A 204 -6.14 -8.34 -16.33
C PHE A 204 -7.09 -7.56 -17.23
N VAL A 205 -8.39 -7.81 -17.10
CA VAL A 205 -9.43 -7.24 -17.95
C VAL A 205 -10.65 -6.77 -17.14
N GLY A 206 -11.61 -6.16 -17.84
CA GLY A 206 -12.80 -5.60 -17.23
C GLY A 206 -12.44 -4.45 -16.28
N GLY A 207 -12.85 -4.58 -15.02
CA GLY A 207 -12.62 -3.60 -13.96
C GLY A 207 -11.16 -3.49 -13.51
N LEU A 208 -10.29 -4.46 -13.80
CA LEU A 208 -8.85 -4.39 -13.49
C LEU A 208 -8.11 -3.49 -14.49
N ASN A 209 -8.48 -2.22 -14.55
CA ASN A 209 -7.92 -1.21 -15.44
C ASN A 209 -7.50 0.04 -14.67
N GLN A 210 -6.71 0.91 -15.31
CA GLN A 210 -6.13 2.09 -14.67
C GLN A 210 -7.19 3.06 -14.10
N ALA A 211 -8.36 3.19 -14.75
CA ALA A 211 -9.43 4.08 -14.29
C ALA A 211 -10.03 3.65 -12.94
N ASN A 212 -9.84 2.38 -12.56
CA ASN A 212 -10.31 1.84 -11.29
C ASN A 212 -9.20 1.61 -10.27
N SER A 213 -7.94 1.86 -10.59
CA SER A 213 -6.79 1.60 -9.71
C SER A 213 -6.93 2.23 -8.32
N SER A 214 -7.45 3.46 -8.23
CA SER A 214 -7.63 4.16 -6.95
C SER A 214 -8.67 3.52 -6.02
N ARG A 215 -9.41 2.50 -6.50
CA ARG A 215 -10.46 1.80 -5.76
C ARG A 215 -10.08 0.35 -5.44
N ILE A 216 -8.92 -0.11 -5.91
CA ILE A 216 -8.47 -1.50 -5.79
C ILE A 216 -7.28 -1.55 -4.84
N ILE A 217 -7.34 -2.44 -3.85
CA ILE A 217 -6.20 -2.79 -3.02
C ILE A 217 -5.95 -4.30 -3.08
N TRP A 218 -4.70 -4.66 -3.36
CA TRP A 218 -4.18 -6.01 -3.33
C TRP A 218 -3.42 -6.19 -2.03
N ASN A 219 -3.99 -6.98 -1.14
CA ASN A 219 -3.43 -7.28 0.16
C ASN A 219 -2.79 -8.67 0.12
N PHE A 220 -1.47 -8.72 0.10
CA PHE A 220 -0.69 -9.95 0.03
C PHE A 220 -0.40 -10.46 1.44
N LEU A 221 -1.10 -11.53 1.81
CA LEU A 221 -0.99 -12.20 3.09
C LEU A 221 0.06 -13.30 2.99
N ASN A 222 0.82 -13.49 4.08
CA ASN A 222 1.84 -14.54 4.21
C ASN A 222 2.82 -14.59 3.03
N THR A 223 3.11 -13.45 2.38
CA THR A 223 3.91 -13.37 1.16
C THR A 223 5.29 -12.83 1.49
N THR A 224 6.32 -13.61 1.17
CA THR A 224 7.74 -13.25 1.34
C THR A 224 8.44 -12.98 0.01
N SER A 225 7.87 -13.46 -1.10
CA SER A 225 8.33 -13.13 -2.45
C SER A 225 7.13 -12.78 -3.34
N LEU A 226 7.19 -11.60 -3.95
CA LEU A 226 6.20 -11.11 -4.91
C LEU A 226 6.90 -10.81 -6.25
N THR A 227 6.49 -11.49 -7.31
CA THR A 227 6.95 -11.18 -8.67
C THR A 227 5.82 -10.61 -9.50
N VAL A 228 6.04 -9.46 -10.16
CA VAL A 228 5.07 -8.80 -11.03
C VAL A 228 5.71 -8.55 -12.40
N ASN A 229 5.06 -9.00 -13.46
CA ASN A 229 5.53 -8.82 -14.84
C ASN A 229 4.36 -8.47 -15.79
N ASN A 230 3.46 -7.60 -15.34
CA ASN A 230 2.29 -7.15 -16.09
C ASN A 230 1.88 -5.75 -15.63
N ASN A 231 0.95 -5.12 -16.36
CA ASN A 231 0.29 -3.90 -15.90
C ASN A 231 -0.66 -4.24 -14.74
N PHE A 232 -0.26 -3.85 -13.53
CA PHE A 232 -1.00 -4.09 -12.30
C PHE A 232 -1.84 -2.84 -11.96
N ASN A 233 -3.11 -3.03 -11.65
CA ASN A 233 -4.03 -1.92 -11.34
C ASN A 233 -4.55 -2.08 -9.91
N GLY A 234 -4.27 -1.07 -9.08
CA GLY A 234 -4.54 -1.10 -7.66
C GLY A 234 -3.27 -0.92 -6.82
N SER A 235 -3.45 -0.49 -5.59
CA SER A 235 -2.35 -0.40 -4.63
C SER A 235 -1.98 -1.79 -4.11
N ILE A 236 -0.70 -2.02 -3.87
CA ILE A 236 -0.12 -3.26 -3.36
C ILE A 236 0.30 -3.06 -1.91
N LEU A 237 -0.20 -3.93 -1.05
CA LEU A 237 0.18 -4.04 0.35
C LEU A 237 0.77 -5.43 0.58
N ALA A 238 2.10 -5.54 0.59
CA ALA A 238 2.84 -6.79 0.75
C ALA A 238 4.00 -6.60 1.74
N VAL A 239 3.63 -6.33 3.00
CA VAL A 239 4.51 -5.76 4.02
C VAL A 239 5.75 -6.59 4.39
N ASP A 240 5.76 -7.88 4.04
CA ASP A 240 6.85 -8.82 4.32
C ASP A 240 7.52 -9.38 3.05
N ALA A 241 7.11 -8.89 1.87
CA ALA A 241 7.58 -9.41 0.60
C ALA A 241 8.79 -8.66 0.06
N ASP A 242 9.74 -9.41 -0.50
CA ASP A 242 10.65 -8.88 -1.51
C ASP A 242 9.93 -8.82 -2.87
N LEU A 243 9.93 -7.64 -3.49
CA LEU A 243 9.32 -7.41 -4.80
C LEU A 243 10.34 -7.47 -5.93
N ALA A 244 10.01 -8.27 -6.94
CA ALA A 244 10.59 -8.23 -8.27
C ALA A 244 9.55 -7.71 -9.28
N LEU A 245 9.63 -6.43 -9.64
CA LEU A 245 8.83 -5.80 -10.68
C LEU A 245 9.61 -5.84 -12.01
N LEU A 246 9.31 -6.84 -12.83
CA LEU A 246 10.09 -7.19 -14.02
C LEU A 246 9.61 -6.52 -15.30
N GLY A 247 8.36 -6.07 -15.35
CA GLY A 247 7.75 -5.50 -16.55
C GLY A 247 6.34 -4.94 -16.33
N GLY A 248 5.85 -4.19 -17.31
CA GLY A 248 4.55 -3.52 -17.26
C GLY A 248 4.60 -2.23 -16.44
N GLY A 249 3.95 -2.22 -15.28
CA GLY A 249 3.95 -1.10 -14.34
C GLY A 249 2.79 -1.22 -13.36
N ILE A 250 2.93 -0.63 -12.18
CA ILE A 250 1.92 -0.68 -11.13
C ILE A 250 1.23 0.68 -11.05
N ASN A 251 -0.07 0.73 -11.32
CA ASN A 251 -0.91 1.91 -11.12
C ASN A 251 -1.45 1.88 -9.68
N GLY A 252 -0.72 2.48 -8.73
CA GLY A 252 -1.07 2.43 -7.31
C GLY A 252 0.09 2.75 -6.38
N THR A 253 -0.20 2.78 -5.08
CA THR A 253 0.83 2.78 -4.03
C THR A 253 1.37 1.37 -3.85
N VAL A 254 2.68 1.22 -3.69
CA VAL A 254 3.35 -0.06 -3.44
C VAL A 254 4.04 -0.03 -2.08
N ILE A 255 3.68 -0.96 -1.19
CA ILE A 255 4.27 -1.08 0.16
C ILE A 255 4.84 -2.49 0.31
N VAL A 256 6.17 -2.60 0.40
CA VAL A 256 6.92 -3.87 0.35
C VAL A 256 8.13 -3.86 1.28
N ASP A 257 8.56 -5.04 1.76
CA ASP A 257 9.71 -5.13 2.66
C ASP A 257 11.02 -4.75 1.95
N SER A 258 11.27 -5.31 0.77
CA SER A 258 12.42 -4.96 -0.07
C SER A 258 12.05 -5.01 -1.55
N VAL A 259 12.93 -4.45 -2.38
CA VAL A 259 12.82 -4.53 -3.84
C VAL A 259 14.16 -4.98 -4.40
N SER A 260 14.23 -6.23 -4.83
CA SER A 260 15.44 -6.81 -5.44
C SER A 260 15.61 -6.43 -6.91
N ALA A 261 14.51 -6.14 -7.61
CA ALA A 261 14.54 -5.65 -8.98
C ALA A 261 13.28 -4.85 -9.32
N MET A 262 13.45 -3.57 -9.64
CA MET A 262 12.39 -2.73 -10.20
C MET A 262 12.78 -2.20 -11.58
N ASN A 263 12.34 -2.93 -12.60
CA ASN A 263 12.61 -2.70 -14.02
C ASN A 263 11.44 -2.01 -14.73
N ALA A 264 10.34 -1.76 -14.03
CA ALA A 264 9.17 -1.06 -14.53
C ALA A 264 8.67 -0.02 -13.53
N GLU A 265 7.71 0.80 -13.97
CA GLU A 265 7.29 2.01 -13.28
C GLU A 265 6.29 1.72 -12.15
N VAL A 266 6.32 2.56 -11.11
CA VAL A 266 5.21 2.74 -10.16
C VAL A 266 4.54 4.08 -10.42
N ARG A 267 3.24 4.06 -10.72
CA ARG A 267 2.48 5.17 -11.29
C ARG A 267 1.50 5.81 -10.30
N LEU A 268 0.99 7.01 -10.63
CA LEU A 268 0.29 7.90 -9.69
C LEU A 268 -0.98 7.39 -9.00
N ASN A 269 -1.67 6.36 -9.51
CA ASN A 269 -3.06 6.05 -9.14
C ASN A 269 -3.26 5.49 -7.71
N THR A 270 -2.87 6.25 -6.68
CA THR A 270 -2.93 5.86 -5.27
C THR A 270 -4.36 5.58 -4.82
N PHE A 271 -4.47 4.73 -3.80
CA PHE A 271 -5.77 4.33 -3.26
C PHE A 271 -6.48 5.52 -2.62
N ALA A 272 -7.72 5.78 -3.05
CA ALA A 272 -8.55 6.89 -2.59
C ALA A 272 -9.73 6.43 -1.72
N GLY A 273 -9.92 5.12 -1.57
CA GLY A 273 -11.01 4.56 -0.77
C GLY A 273 -10.82 4.79 0.73
N ALA A 274 -11.93 4.82 1.47
CA ALA A 274 -11.92 4.89 2.93
C ALA A 274 -12.32 3.53 3.52
N ILE A 275 -11.34 2.71 3.92
CA ILE A 275 -11.60 1.49 4.69
C ILE A 275 -11.15 1.76 6.14
N PRO A 276 -12.04 1.67 7.15
CA PRO A 276 -11.67 1.95 8.54
C PRO A 276 -10.68 0.89 9.05
N ALA A 277 -9.38 1.20 9.08
CA ALA A 277 -8.42 0.30 9.71
C ALA A 277 -8.52 0.40 11.25
N PRO A 278 -8.43 -0.71 11.99
CA PRO A 278 -8.30 -0.71 13.44
C PRO A 278 -6.89 -0.19 13.80
N GLY A 279 -6.81 1.07 14.23
CA GLY A 279 -5.52 1.67 14.62
C GLY A 279 -5.51 3.19 14.73
N SER A 280 -6.51 3.86 14.16
CA SER A 280 -6.75 5.30 14.29
C SER A 280 -7.33 5.69 15.66
N MET A 281 -6.72 5.19 16.72
CA MET A 281 -6.89 5.71 18.06
C MET A 281 -6.05 6.99 18.16
N ALA A 282 -6.65 8.12 17.78
CA ALA A 282 -6.19 9.38 18.35
C ALA A 282 -6.20 9.23 19.89
N PRO A 283 -5.12 9.55 20.62
CA PRO A 283 -5.15 9.46 22.07
C PRO A 283 -6.15 10.48 22.60
N LEU A 284 -7.37 10.04 22.89
CA LEU A 284 -8.30 10.78 23.74
C LEU A 284 -7.65 10.86 25.12
N GLY A 285 -7.01 12.00 25.39
CA GLY A 285 -6.43 12.31 26.69
C GLY A 285 -7.45 12.06 27.78
N LEU A 286 -7.04 11.30 28.81
CA LEU A 286 -7.76 11.16 30.08
C LEU A 286 -7.83 12.53 30.77
N GLY A 287 -8.75 13.38 30.32
CA GLY A 287 -9.02 14.70 30.88
C GLY A 287 -10.17 14.64 31.88
N GLY A 288 -9.85 14.43 33.15
CA GLY A 288 -10.57 15.05 34.27
C GLY A 288 -11.90 14.43 34.72
N LEU A 289 -11.85 13.28 35.39
CA LEU A 289 -12.88 12.89 36.36
C LEU A 289 -12.44 13.31 37.77
N LEU A 290 -12.38 14.63 37.99
CA LEU A 290 -12.30 15.33 39.28
C LEU A 290 -13.11 16.63 39.07
N ALA A 291 -14.16 17.01 39.79
CA ALA A 291 -14.53 16.70 41.16
C ALA A 291 -16.05 16.93 41.35
N ALA A 292 -16.74 15.94 41.91
CA ALA A 292 -18.03 16.16 42.56
C ALA A 292 -17.85 15.89 44.06
N ARG A 293 -17.26 16.85 44.79
CA ARG A 293 -17.38 16.87 46.26
C ARG A 293 -17.09 18.24 46.88
N ARG A 294 -18.13 19.05 47.07
CA ARG A 294 -18.39 19.74 48.34
C ARG A 294 -19.77 20.40 48.32
N ARG A 295 -20.74 19.74 48.97
CA ARG A 295 -21.82 20.40 49.69
C ARG A 295 -21.49 20.30 51.18
N ARG A 296 -21.21 21.43 51.82
CA ARG A 296 -21.69 21.82 53.14
C ARG A 296 -21.71 23.33 53.15
#